data_AF-A0A7X7ISJ1-F1
#
_entry.id   AF-A0A7X7ISJ1-F1
#
_cell.length_a   1.000
_cell.length_b   1.000
_cell.length_c   1.000
_cell.angle_alpha   90.00
_cell.angle_beta   90.00
_cell.angle_gamma   90.00
#
_symmetry.space_group_name_H-M   'P 1'
#
loop_
_entity.id
_entity.type
_entity.pdbx_description
1 polymer ?
#
loop_
_entity_poly.entity_id
_entity_poly.type
_entity_poly.pdbx_seq_one_letter_code
_entity_poly.pdbx_strand_id
1 'polypeptide(L)'
;MMKTRRFFLANSLMVAALLICASQGRTVRADDIAKIKPEVRTGFGNAGWNLDRYEDLEPLDAGKTITLGDMKGPGVIRHIHMTRHRPKELFARGIVLEIWFDDADEPAVRCPVADFFGDGCNGDSKYFTSNLIECAPWSYNCYIPMPFAKRARVLLRNDTDRDAKCYAYVEWESLPEWDASLGYFHATYNRKCFQLTKETDEPFFEIKGKGHVVGRQFSVVTDEPLFKGYMYVMEGNNEINIDGQERQIDYLGTEDSFT
;
A
#
# COMPACT_ATOMS: atom_id res chain seq x y z
N MET A 1 -29.06 -66.09 -43.60
CA MET A 1 -28.69 -65.43 -44.87
C MET A 1 -28.91 -63.93 -44.68
N MET A 2 -27.84 -63.12 -44.80
CA MET A 2 -27.76 -61.64 -44.61
C MET A 2 -28.03 -61.14 -43.17
N LYS A 3 -27.26 -60.23 -42.56
CA LYS A 3 -26.38 -59.18 -43.09
C LYS A 3 -25.33 -58.78 -42.04
N THR A 4 -24.07 -58.71 -42.46
CA THR A 4 -22.90 -58.17 -41.77
C THR A 4 -23.09 -56.67 -41.50
N ARG A 5 -22.93 -56.22 -40.25
CA ARG A 5 -22.85 -54.78 -39.91
C ARG A 5 -21.39 -54.38 -39.66
N ARG A 6 -20.96 -53.37 -40.42
CA ARG A 6 -19.65 -52.70 -40.35
C ARG A 6 -19.51 -51.95 -39.01
N PHE A 7 -18.39 -52.13 -38.34
CA PHE A 7 -17.92 -51.24 -37.28
C PHE A 7 -17.36 -49.96 -37.92
N PHE A 8 -17.90 -48.81 -37.52
CA PHE A 8 -17.27 -47.50 -37.72
C PHE A 8 -16.55 -47.13 -36.42
N LEU A 9 -15.22 -46.97 -36.46
CA LEU A 9 -14.47 -46.29 -35.42
C LEU A 9 -14.75 -44.78 -35.55
N ALA A 10 -15.37 -44.19 -34.52
CA ALA A 10 -15.41 -42.75 -34.34
C ALA A 10 -14.26 -42.36 -33.40
N ASN A 11 -13.19 -41.80 -33.98
CA ASN A 11 -12.13 -41.12 -33.25
C ASN A 11 -12.72 -39.90 -32.54
N SER A 12 -12.81 -39.95 -31.21
CA SER A 12 -13.08 -38.76 -30.39
C SER A 12 -11.75 -38.05 -30.11
N LEU A 13 -11.43 -37.03 -30.91
CA LEU A 13 -10.37 -36.08 -30.58
C LEU A 13 -10.89 -35.13 -29.49
N MET A 14 -10.42 -35.32 -28.26
CA MET A 14 -10.65 -34.38 -27.17
C MET A 14 -9.62 -33.25 -27.29
N VAL A 15 -10.01 -32.13 -27.89
CA VAL A 15 -9.18 -30.92 -27.92
C VAL A 15 -9.26 -30.26 -26.55
N ALA A 16 -8.28 -30.52 -25.70
CA ALA A 16 -8.06 -29.73 -24.49
C ALA A 16 -7.53 -28.35 -24.90
N ALA A 17 -8.38 -27.34 -24.90
CA ALA A 17 -7.96 -25.96 -25.03
C ALA A 17 -7.30 -25.52 -23.71
N LEU A 18 -5.97 -25.63 -23.63
CA LEU A 18 -5.21 -24.90 -22.61
C LEU A 18 -5.27 -23.41 -22.95
N LEU A 19 -6.12 -22.66 -22.25
CA LEU A 19 -5.97 -21.21 -22.15
C LEU A 19 -4.70 -20.92 -21.35
N ILE A 20 -3.61 -20.61 -22.05
CA ILE A 20 -2.45 -19.98 -21.44
C ILE A 20 -2.83 -18.52 -21.20
N CYS A 21 -3.34 -18.23 -20.01
CA CYS A 21 -3.46 -16.85 -19.54
C CYS A 21 -2.04 -16.39 -19.17
N ALA A 22 -1.29 -15.88 -20.15
CA ALA A 22 -0.02 -15.24 -19.89
C ALA A 22 -0.32 -13.90 -19.21
N SER A 23 -0.32 -13.87 -17.88
CA SER A 23 -0.24 -12.62 -17.12
C SER A 23 1.12 -12.00 -17.42
N GLN A 24 1.19 -11.11 -18.40
CA GLN A 24 2.36 -10.26 -18.60
C GLN A 24 2.40 -9.26 -17.45
N GLY A 25 2.90 -9.68 -16.29
CA GLY A 25 3.43 -8.75 -15.31
C GLY A 25 4.55 -7.98 -16.00
N ARG A 26 4.27 -6.76 -16.45
CA ARG A 26 5.28 -5.87 -17.03
C ARG A 26 6.23 -5.47 -15.91
N THR A 27 7.32 -6.21 -15.76
CA THR A 27 8.54 -5.63 -15.19
C THR A 27 8.94 -4.45 -16.07
N VAL A 28 9.08 -3.26 -15.48
CA VAL A 28 9.64 -2.11 -16.18
C VAL A 28 11.08 -2.47 -16.52
N ARG A 29 11.30 -2.94 -17.74
CA ARG A 29 12.65 -3.23 -18.20
C ARG A 29 13.34 -1.90 -18.49
N ALA A 30 14.65 -1.81 -18.24
CA ALA A 30 15.40 -0.59 -18.47
C ALA A 30 15.27 -0.06 -19.92
N ASP A 31 15.09 -0.96 -20.90
CA ASP A 31 14.85 -0.61 -22.30
C ASP A 31 13.48 0.05 -22.55
N ASP A 32 12.54 -0.06 -21.60
CA ASP A 32 11.21 0.55 -21.71
C ASP A 32 11.22 2.06 -21.39
N ILE A 33 12.23 2.55 -20.67
CA ILE A 33 12.36 3.95 -20.26
C ILE A 33 12.56 4.87 -21.47
N ALA A 34 13.28 4.40 -22.49
CA ALA A 34 13.58 5.19 -23.70
C ALA A 34 12.46 5.17 -24.74
N LYS A 35 11.39 4.39 -24.53
CA LYS A 35 10.28 4.28 -25.48
C LYS A 35 9.28 5.40 -25.25
N ILE A 36 9.01 6.18 -26.30
CA ILE A 36 7.95 7.18 -26.29
C ILE A 36 6.60 6.46 -26.24
N LYS A 37 5.76 6.83 -25.26
CA LYS A 37 4.41 6.26 -25.03
C LYS A 37 3.34 7.33 -25.31
N PRO A 38 3.00 7.60 -26.58
CA PRO A 38 2.11 8.70 -26.96
C PRO A 38 0.68 8.59 -26.40
N GLU A 39 0.27 7.40 -25.97
CA GLU A 39 -1.01 7.07 -25.36
C GLU A 39 -1.08 7.36 -23.86
N VAL A 40 0.06 7.44 -23.17
CA VAL A 40 0.10 7.70 -21.73
C VAL A 40 -0.08 9.20 -21.48
N ARG A 41 -0.97 9.53 -20.56
CA ARG A 41 -1.15 10.89 -20.04
C ARG A 41 -0.75 10.89 -18.58
N THR A 42 0.18 11.78 -18.23
CA THR A 42 0.56 12.03 -16.84
C THR A 42 -0.30 13.12 -16.27
N GLY A 43 -0.86 12.89 -15.08
CA GLY A 43 -1.51 13.91 -14.28
C GLY A 43 -0.72 14.23 -13.03
N PHE A 44 -0.97 15.42 -12.50
CA PHE A 44 -0.33 15.96 -11.31
C PHE A 44 -1.38 16.70 -10.49
N GLY A 45 -1.40 16.46 -9.17
CA GLY A 45 -2.24 17.16 -8.21
C GLY A 45 -1.40 17.55 -7.00
N ASN A 46 -1.64 18.74 -6.44
CA ASN A 46 -0.94 19.22 -5.25
C ASN A 46 -1.93 19.76 -4.20
N ALA A 47 -1.45 19.85 -2.96
CA ALA A 47 -2.18 20.49 -1.87
C ALA A 47 -1.22 21.08 -0.83
N GLY A 48 -1.69 22.09 -0.09
CA GLY A 48 -0.96 22.74 1.00
C GLY A 48 0.09 23.76 0.57
N TRP A 49 0.30 24.02 -0.73
CA TRP A 49 1.34 24.94 -1.21
C TRP A 49 0.95 26.43 -1.10
N ASN A 50 0.07 26.75 -0.16
CA ASN A 50 -0.50 28.08 0.06
C ASN A 50 0.48 29.09 0.70
N LEU A 51 1.64 28.62 1.12
CA LEU A 51 2.75 29.45 1.61
C LEU A 51 3.84 29.67 0.54
N ASP A 52 3.61 29.25 -0.70
CA ASP A 52 4.52 29.40 -1.84
C ASP A 52 3.73 29.86 -3.08
N ARG A 53 4.01 29.30 -4.26
CA ARG A 53 3.44 29.71 -5.56
C ARG A 53 1.91 29.72 -5.64
N TYR A 54 1.21 28.95 -4.82
CA TYR A 54 -0.24 28.74 -4.96
C TYR A 54 -1.00 29.18 -3.70
N GLU A 55 -0.98 30.47 -3.40
CA GLU A 55 -1.59 31.10 -2.21
C GLU A 55 -3.08 30.77 -2.01
N ASP A 56 -3.81 30.50 -3.11
CA ASP A 56 -5.24 30.17 -3.09
C ASP A 56 -5.55 28.70 -2.73
N LEU A 57 -4.52 27.84 -2.56
CA LEU A 57 -4.77 26.47 -2.13
C LEU A 57 -5.22 26.42 -0.67
N GLU A 58 -6.09 25.48 -0.36
CA GLU A 58 -6.54 25.25 1.00
C GLU A 58 -5.35 24.81 1.89
N PRO A 59 -5.15 25.47 3.05
CA PRO A 59 -4.17 25.04 4.04
C PRO A 59 -4.63 23.78 4.79
N LEU A 60 -3.66 23.04 5.36
CA LEU A 60 -3.94 21.89 6.23
C LEU A 60 -4.18 22.33 7.68
N ASP A 61 -5.23 23.11 7.90
CA ASP A 61 -5.58 23.60 9.24
C ASP A 61 -6.00 22.48 10.20
N ALA A 62 -6.04 22.78 11.49
CA ALA A 62 -6.52 21.87 12.53
C ALA A 62 -7.91 21.28 12.19
N GLY A 63 -8.06 19.96 12.31
CA GLY A 63 -9.33 19.26 12.06
C GLY A 63 -9.79 19.22 10.60
N LYS A 64 -9.04 19.81 9.66
CA LYS A 64 -9.44 19.88 8.25
C LYS A 64 -8.91 18.70 7.43
N THR A 65 -9.55 18.50 6.29
CA THR A 65 -9.10 17.58 5.25
C THR A 65 -8.92 18.35 3.95
N ILE A 66 -7.78 18.14 3.29
CA ILE A 66 -7.48 18.68 1.96
C ILE A 66 -7.36 17.56 0.94
N THR A 67 -7.69 17.85 -0.31
CA THR A 67 -7.61 16.89 -1.42
C THR A 67 -6.33 17.14 -2.21
N LEU A 68 -5.48 16.11 -2.32
CA LEU A 68 -4.26 16.14 -3.14
C LEU A 68 -4.59 15.82 -4.60
N GLY A 69 -5.54 14.91 -4.80
CA GLY A 69 -5.97 14.50 -6.13
C GLY A 69 -7.36 13.88 -6.12
N ASP A 70 -8.13 14.21 -7.15
CA ASP A 70 -9.41 13.62 -7.47
C ASP A 70 -9.41 13.28 -8.97
N MET A 71 -8.96 12.06 -9.27
CA MET A 71 -8.63 11.66 -10.63
C MET A 71 -9.68 10.73 -11.19
N LYS A 72 -10.08 10.97 -12.44
CA LYS A 72 -10.94 10.06 -13.22
C LYS A 72 -10.10 9.01 -13.94
N GLY A 73 -10.56 7.77 -13.88
CA GLY A 73 -9.89 6.58 -14.40
C GLY A 73 -10.29 6.20 -15.82
N PRO A 74 -9.73 5.09 -16.34
CA PRO A 74 -8.80 4.20 -15.63
C PRO A 74 -7.37 4.79 -15.56
N GLY A 75 -6.67 4.51 -14.46
CA GLY A 75 -5.33 5.05 -14.22
C GLY A 75 -4.56 4.31 -13.14
N VAL A 76 -3.31 4.74 -12.90
CA VAL A 76 -2.43 4.22 -11.85
C VAL A 76 -1.73 5.39 -11.16
N ILE A 77 -1.90 5.51 -9.85
CA ILE A 77 -1.05 6.39 -9.03
C ILE A 77 0.37 5.84 -9.08
N ARG A 78 1.34 6.69 -9.44
CA ARG A 78 2.75 6.32 -9.60
C ARG A 78 3.62 6.87 -8.48
N HIS A 79 3.25 8.01 -7.94
CA HIS A 79 4.07 8.68 -6.95
C HIS A 79 3.21 9.53 -6.02
N ILE A 80 3.45 9.40 -4.72
CA ILE A 80 2.93 10.31 -3.70
C ILE A 80 4.14 10.88 -2.96
N HIS A 81 4.18 12.20 -2.85
CA HIS A 81 5.20 12.93 -2.11
C HIS A 81 4.56 13.80 -1.05
N MET A 82 5.23 13.92 0.08
CA MET A 82 4.95 14.99 1.03
C MET A 82 6.17 15.38 1.85
N THR A 83 6.22 16.64 2.29
CA THR A 83 7.19 17.06 3.30
C THR A 83 6.83 16.52 4.68
N ARG A 84 7.84 16.34 5.53
CA ARG A 84 7.63 15.94 6.92
C ARG A 84 7.05 17.12 7.70
N HIS A 85 5.86 16.92 8.26
CA HIS A 85 5.16 17.90 9.08
C HIS A 85 5.89 18.11 10.43
N ARG A 86 5.86 19.35 10.95
CA ARG A 86 6.55 19.74 12.20
C ARG A 86 5.64 20.59 13.09
N PRO A 87 5.63 20.35 14.42
CA PRO A 87 6.48 19.43 15.16
C PRO A 87 6.09 17.94 14.99
N LYS A 88 7.09 17.04 15.05
CA LYS A 88 6.89 15.62 14.67
C LYS A 88 6.01 14.89 15.68
N GLU A 89 6.17 15.20 16.96
CA GLU A 89 5.48 14.57 18.09
C GLU A 89 3.97 14.70 17.99
N LEU A 90 3.51 15.76 17.32
CA LEU A 90 2.11 16.03 17.06
C LEU A 90 1.67 15.49 15.69
N PHE A 91 2.40 15.81 14.62
CA PHE A 91 1.92 15.61 13.26
C PHE A 91 2.30 14.26 12.63
N ALA A 92 3.33 13.57 13.12
CA ALA A 92 3.77 12.30 12.53
C ALA A 92 2.63 11.27 12.51
N ARG A 93 1.88 11.18 13.61
CA ARG A 93 0.63 10.40 13.70
C ARG A 93 -0.66 11.21 13.64
N GLY A 94 -0.55 12.53 13.66
CA GLY A 94 -1.70 13.44 13.61
C GLY A 94 -2.20 13.75 12.21
N ILE A 95 -1.34 13.63 11.18
CA ILE A 95 -1.75 13.76 9.78
C ILE A 95 -2.00 12.36 9.22
N VAL A 96 -3.15 12.17 8.60
CA VAL A 96 -3.63 10.88 8.09
C VAL A 96 -3.76 10.95 6.57
N LEU A 97 -3.14 10.01 5.87
CA LEU A 97 -3.33 9.76 4.45
C LEU A 97 -4.54 8.87 4.24
N GLU A 98 -5.47 9.34 3.41
CA GLU A 98 -6.63 8.57 3.02
C GLU A 98 -6.74 8.44 1.49
N ILE A 99 -6.98 7.22 1.01
CA ILE A 99 -7.14 6.94 -0.42
C ILE A 99 -8.39 6.10 -0.66
N TRP A 100 -9.28 6.57 -1.53
CA TRP A 100 -10.44 5.83 -2.02
C TRP A 100 -10.24 5.46 -3.47
N PHE A 101 -10.71 4.26 -3.84
CA PHE A 101 -10.81 3.79 -5.21
C PHE A 101 -12.27 3.56 -5.58
N ASP A 102 -12.63 3.92 -6.82
CA ASP A 102 -13.89 3.58 -7.49
C ASP A 102 -15.17 3.87 -6.70
N ASP A 103 -15.15 4.99 -5.96
CA ASP A 103 -16.25 5.46 -5.11
C ASP A 103 -16.67 4.44 -4.04
N ALA A 104 -15.75 3.61 -3.56
CA ALA A 104 -15.96 2.74 -2.41
C ALA A 104 -16.42 3.53 -1.17
N ASP A 105 -17.23 2.90 -0.33
CA ASP A 105 -17.81 3.53 0.88
C ASP A 105 -16.73 3.87 1.93
N GLU A 106 -15.69 3.04 2.03
CA GLU A 106 -14.56 3.23 2.95
C GLU A 106 -13.24 3.39 2.18
N PRO A 107 -12.25 4.11 2.73
CA PRO A 107 -10.96 4.25 2.11
C PRO A 107 -10.20 2.92 2.11
N ALA A 108 -9.53 2.65 1.00
CA ALA A 108 -8.61 1.51 0.87
C ALA A 108 -7.30 1.73 1.64
N VAL A 109 -6.89 2.99 1.77
CA VAL A 109 -5.76 3.40 2.60
C VAL A 109 -6.26 4.36 3.67
N ARG A 110 -6.02 4.07 4.95
CA ARG A 110 -6.23 5.02 6.06
C ARG A 110 -5.12 4.82 7.09
N CYS A 111 -4.05 5.60 6.95
CA CYS A 111 -2.86 5.46 7.79
C CYS A 111 -2.33 6.84 8.21
N PRO A 112 -1.84 7.00 9.44
CA PRO A 112 -1.00 8.15 9.76
C PRO A 112 0.21 8.19 8.82
N VAL A 113 0.59 9.40 8.40
CA VAL A 113 1.61 9.58 7.35
C VAL A 113 2.95 8.94 7.75
N ALA A 114 3.41 9.12 8.98
CA ALA A 114 4.70 8.56 9.40
C ALA A 114 4.69 7.02 9.32
N ASP A 115 3.65 6.37 9.82
CA ASP A 115 3.57 4.90 9.81
C ASP A 115 3.38 4.34 8.38
N PHE A 116 2.63 5.04 7.50
CA PHE A 116 2.52 4.66 6.07
C PHE A 116 3.86 4.64 5.35
N PHE A 117 4.70 5.65 5.60
CA PHE A 117 6.00 5.81 4.95
C PHE A 117 7.16 5.13 5.70
N GLY A 118 6.86 4.28 6.69
CA GLY A 118 7.90 3.53 7.42
C GLY A 118 8.66 4.34 8.47
N ASP A 119 8.25 5.58 8.74
CA ASP A 119 8.82 6.43 9.79
C ASP A 119 8.20 6.11 11.16
N GLY A 120 8.44 4.86 11.57
CA GLY A 120 7.90 4.25 12.76
C GLY A 120 8.23 4.99 14.06
N CYS A 121 7.60 4.52 15.14
CA CYS A 121 7.72 5.12 16.47
C CYS A 121 7.37 6.61 16.51
N ASN A 122 6.34 7.03 15.76
CA ASN A 122 5.87 8.42 15.70
C ASN A 122 6.92 9.40 15.14
N GLY A 123 7.61 9.02 14.05
CA GLY A 123 8.56 9.90 13.38
C GLY A 123 10.00 9.83 13.90
N ASP A 124 10.33 8.77 14.63
CA ASP A 124 11.63 8.56 15.31
C ASP A 124 12.52 7.52 14.62
N SER A 125 12.10 7.02 13.47
CA SER A 125 12.89 6.03 12.73
C SER A 125 14.07 6.68 12.01
N LYS A 126 15.01 5.83 11.57
CA LYS A 126 16.13 6.25 10.73
C LYS A 126 15.62 6.54 9.31
N TYR A 127 16.31 7.45 8.64
CA TYR A 127 16.08 7.67 7.21
C TYR A 127 16.49 6.43 6.41
N PHE A 128 15.69 6.11 5.40
CA PHE A 128 15.94 4.96 4.52
C PHE A 128 15.35 5.21 3.14
N THR A 129 15.90 4.50 2.16
CA THR A 129 15.38 4.45 0.79
C THR A 129 15.20 2.98 0.42
N SER A 130 14.05 2.65 -0.18
CA SER A 130 13.77 1.36 -0.79
C SER A 130 13.23 1.56 -2.20
N ASN A 131 12.94 0.48 -2.92
CA ASN A 131 12.38 0.57 -4.27
C ASN A 131 10.95 1.18 -4.31
N LEU A 132 10.21 1.08 -3.21
CA LEU A 132 8.78 1.42 -3.18
C LEU A 132 8.44 2.56 -2.22
N ILE A 133 9.22 2.74 -1.16
CA ILE A 133 9.02 3.78 -0.14
C ILE A 133 10.38 4.40 0.21
N GLU A 134 10.39 5.71 0.44
CA GLU A 134 11.52 6.43 0.98
C GLU A 134 11.08 7.32 2.15
N CYS A 135 11.81 7.22 3.26
CA CYS A 135 11.76 8.13 4.38
C CYS A 135 13.05 8.98 4.36
N ALA A 136 13.01 10.09 3.63
CA ALA A 136 14.11 11.03 3.51
C ALA A 136 14.13 12.01 4.70
N PRO A 137 15.23 12.77 4.91
CA PRO A 137 15.33 13.69 6.03
C PRO A 137 14.17 14.71 6.15
N TRP A 138 13.64 15.15 5.01
CA TRP A 138 12.66 16.24 4.92
C TRP A 138 11.37 15.85 4.20
N SER A 139 11.31 14.65 3.62
CA SER A 139 10.17 14.23 2.82
C SER A 139 9.91 12.74 2.93
N TYR A 140 8.70 12.37 2.55
CA TYR A 140 8.30 11.01 2.31
C TYR A 140 7.95 10.83 0.84
N ASN A 141 8.37 9.70 0.27
CA ASN A 141 8.04 9.33 -1.11
C ASN A 141 7.49 7.91 -1.16
N CYS A 142 6.45 7.68 -1.96
CA CYS A 142 5.87 6.37 -2.23
C CYS A 142 5.73 6.17 -3.73
N TYR A 143 6.28 5.04 -4.21
CA TYR A 143 6.31 4.62 -5.60
C TYR A 143 5.50 3.33 -5.83
N ILE A 144 4.72 2.89 -4.83
CA ILE A 144 3.85 1.73 -4.97
C ILE A 144 2.79 2.05 -6.04
N PRO A 145 2.68 1.24 -7.12
CA PRO A 145 1.64 1.45 -8.11
C PRO A 145 0.26 1.20 -7.51
N MET A 146 -0.66 2.16 -7.63
CA MET A 146 -2.04 2.01 -7.14
C MET A 146 -3.04 2.20 -8.29
N PRO A 147 -3.43 1.10 -8.98
CA PRO A 147 -4.40 1.16 -10.05
C PRO A 147 -5.81 1.51 -9.57
N PHE A 148 -6.58 2.17 -10.43
CA PHE A 148 -8.00 2.47 -10.24
C PHE A 148 -8.77 2.44 -11.55
N ALA A 149 -9.99 1.89 -11.57
CA ALA A 149 -10.74 1.70 -12.81
C ALA A 149 -11.57 2.94 -13.18
N LYS A 150 -12.24 3.55 -12.19
CA LYS A 150 -13.17 4.67 -12.37
C LYS A 150 -12.67 5.96 -11.76
N ARG A 151 -12.14 5.91 -10.54
CA ARG A 151 -11.74 7.12 -9.80
C ARG A 151 -10.76 6.80 -8.69
N ALA A 152 -9.83 7.69 -8.42
CA ALA A 152 -9.05 7.69 -7.19
C ALA A 152 -9.13 9.05 -6.51
N ARG A 153 -9.32 9.05 -5.19
CA ARG A 153 -9.30 10.27 -4.36
C ARG A 153 -8.21 10.12 -3.31
N VAL A 154 -7.26 11.03 -3.29
CA VAL A 154 -6.13 11.06 -2.35
C VAL A 154 -6.25 12.31 -1.49
N LEU A 155 -6.39 12.12 -0.18
CA LEU A 155 -6.66 13.19 0.78
C LEU A 155 -5.65 13.14 1.93
N LEU A 156 -5.42 14.31 2.55
CA LEU A 156 -4.74 14.43 3.83
C LEU A 156 -5.69 15.04 4.85
N ARG A 157 -5.86 14.36 5.98
CA ARG A 157 -6.68 14.80 7.11
C ARG A 157 -5.79 15.14 8.29
N ASN A 158 -6.02 16.29 8.90
CA ASN A 158 -5.33 16.73 10.11
C ASN A 158 -6.21 16.45 11.33
N ASP A 159 -5.85 15.44 12.11
CA ASP A 159 -6.58 15.02 13.31
C ASP A 159 -6.14 15.78 14.57
N THR A 160 -5.28 16.78 14.42
CA THR A 160 -4.72 17.54 15.53
C THR A 160 -5.46 18.85 15.76
N ASP A 161 -5.13 19.51 16.86
CA ASP A 161 -5.63 20.83 17.26
C ASP A 161 -4.72 21.98 16.76
N ARG A 162 -3.79 21.71 15.83
CA ARG A 162 -2.87 22.70 15.28
C ARG A 162 -2.86 22.71 13.76
N ASP A 163 -2.73 23.90 13.19
CA ASP A 163 -2.54 24.05 11.76
C ASP A 163 -1.18 23.49 11.34
N ALA A 164 -1.19 22.69 10.28
CA ALA A 164 0.01 22.06 9.75
C ALA A 164 0.45 22.75 8.46
N LYS A 165 1.75 23.05 8.37
CA LYS A 165 2.35 23.38 7.07
C LYS A 165 2.45 22.09 6.26
N CYS A 166 1.92 22.10 5.06
CA CYS A 166 1.86 20.92 4.21
C CYS A 166 2.45 21.24 2.84
N TYR A 167 3.29 20.37 2.30
CA TYR A 167 3.63 20.41 0.89
C TYR A 167 3.54 18.99 0.38
N ALA A 168 2.47 18.69 -0.36
CA ALA A 168 2.22 17.34 -0.85
C ALA A 168 1.73 17.34 -2.29
N TYR A 169 2.01 16.27 -3.00
CA TYR A 169 1.53 16.05 -4.35
C TYR A 169 1.38 14.57 -4.68
N VAL A 170 0.58 14.31 -5.71
CA VAL A 170 0.37 12.99 -6.29
C VAL A 170 0.51 13.06 -7.80
N GLU A 171 1.17 12.04 -8.36
CA GLU A 171 1.36 11.86 -9.79
C GLU A 171 0.72 10.53 -10.20
N TRP A 172 0.07 10.53 -11.36
CA TRP A 172 -0.57 9.34 -11.90
C TRP A 172 -0.44 9.29 -13.42
N GLU A 173 -0.65 8.10 -13.95
CA GLU A 173 -0.71 7.86 -15.39
C GLU A 173 -2.07 7.29 -15.77
N SER A 174 -2.58 7.70 -16.93
CA SER A 174 -3.77 7.08 -17.53
C SER A 174 -3.47 5.65 -17.99
N LEU A 175 -4.43 4.76 -17.82
CA LEU A 175 -4.43 3.47 -18.52
C LEU A 175 -5.25 3.58 -19.80
N PRO A 176 -4.81 2.98 -20.93
CA PRO A 176 -5.63 2.93 -22.14
C PRO A 176 -6.96 2.23 -21.92
N GLU A 177 -6.94 1.15 -21.13
CA GLU A 177 -8.10 0.37 -20.72
C GLU A 177 -7.86 -0.25 -19.33
N TRP A 178 -8.95 -0.60 -18.64
CA TRP A 178 -8.86 -1.30 -17.37
C TRP A 178 -8.62 -2.79 -17.59
N ASP A 179 -7.60 -3.34 -16.92
CA ASP A 179 -7.33 -4.77 -16.86
C ASP A 179 -7.96 -5.36 -15.59
N ALA A 180 -8.91 -6.28 -15.77
CA ALA A 180 -9.63 -6.92 -14.66
C ALA A 180 -8.75 -7.81 -13.75
N SER A 181 -7.50 -8.07 -14.13
CA SER A 181 -6.52 -8.75 -13.27
C SER A 181 -5.81 -7.82 -12.28
N LEU A 182 -5.96 -6.49 -12.42
CA LEU A 182 -5.40 -5.52 -11.48
C LEU A 182 -6.15 -5.54 -10.15
N GLY A 183 -5.39 -5.53 -9.06
CA GLY A 183 -5.90 -5.32 -7.71
C GLY A 183 -5.87 -3.85 -7.30
N TYR A 184 -6.53 -3.56 -6.19
CA TYR A 184 -6.44 -2.27 -5.51
C TYR A 184 -5.40 -2.34 -4.40
N PHE A 185 -4.66 -1.25 -4.21
CA PHE A 185 -3.73 -1.16 -3.09
C PHE A 185 -4.49 -0.86 -1.80
N HIS A 186 -4.18 -1.58 -0.73
CA HIS A 186 -4.74 -1.33 0.59
C HIS A 186 -3.61 -1.16 1.60
N ALA A 187 -3.80 -0.25 2.55
CA ALA A 187 -2.93 -0.10 3.70
C ALA A 187 -3.74 0.34 4.91
N THR A 188 -3.51 -0.32 6.04
CA THR A 188 -4.17 -0.03 7.30
C THR A 188 -3.14 0.17 8.40
N TYR A 189 -3.54 0.88 9.44
CA TYR A 189 -2.75 1.14 10.61
C TYR A 189 -3.49 0.63 11.85
N ASN A 190 -2.76 -0.07 12.71
CA ASN A 190 -3.25 -0.46 14.01
C ASN A 190 -2.15 -0.22 15.06
N ARG A 191 -2.57 0.23 16.24
CA ARG A 191 -1.70 0.38 17.41
C ARG A 191 -2.42 -0.12 18.64
N LYS A 192 -1.77 -1.03 19.34
CA LYS A 192 -2.26 -1.61 20.59
C LYS A 192 -1.12 -1.76 21.58
N CYS A 193 -1.48 -1.73 22.85
CA CYS A 193 -0.59 -2.12 23.95
C CYS A 193 -1.09 -3.47 24.47
N PHE A 194 -0.18 -4.40 24.68
CA PHE A 194 -0.47 -5.73 25.21
C PHE A 194 0.68 -6.18 26.10
N GLN A 195 0.39 -7.11 27.01
CA GLN A 195 1.41 -7.72 27.86
C GLN A 195 2.11 -8.83 27.08
N LEU A 196 3.43 -8.76 26.95
CA LEU A 196 4.21 -9.85 26.36
C LEU A 196 4.61 -10.85 27.45
N THR A 197 4.12 -12.08 27.32
CA THR A 197 4.49 -13.26 28.12
C THR A 197 4.80 -14.44 27.18
N LYS A 198 5.29 -15.55 27.74
CA LYS A 198 5.57 -16.76 26.96
C LYS A 198 4.32 -17.44 26.35
N GLU A 199 3.11 -17.07 26.81
CA GLU A 199 1.82 -17.58 26.32
C GLU A 199 1.07 -16.56 25.44
N THR A 200 1.68 -15.39 25.17
CA THR A 200 1.03 -14.36 24.37
C THR A 200 0.91 -14.79 22.91
N ASP A 201 -0.32 -14.84 22.42
CA ASP A 201 -0.66 -15.01 21.02
C ASP A 201 -1.58 -13.85 20.62
N GLU A 202 -1.08 -12.98 19.74
CA GLU A 202 -1.64 -11.65 19.54
C GLU A 202 -1.84 -11.34 18.05
N PRO A 203 -3.09 -11.32 17.54
CA PRO A 203 -3.35 -11.13 16.12
C PRO A 203 -3.15 -9.67 15.69
N PHE A 204 -2.13 -9.40 14.88
CA PHE A 204 -1.84 -8.03 14.42
C PHE A 204 -2.74 -7.56 13.27
N PHE A 205 -3.17 -8.48 12.40
CA PHE A 205 -3.90 -8.16 11.18
C PHE A 205 -4.73 -9.35 10.70
N GLU A 206 -5.98 -9.10 10.32
CA GLU A 206 -6.86 -10.05 9.64
C GLU A 206 -7.49 -9.35 8.44
N ILE A 207 -7.52 -10.02 7.29
CA ILE A 207 -8.19 -9.52 6.09
C ILE A 207 -8.88 -10.66 5.36
N LYS A 208 -10.00 -10.34 4.71
CA LYS A 208 -10.74 -11.26 3.83
C LYS A 208 -10.75 -10.68 2.42
N GLY A 209 -10.33 -11.50 1.46
CA GLY A 209 -10.24 -11.09 0.07
C GLY A 209 -9.31 -11.99 -0.72
N LYS A 210 -8.96 -11.56 -1.94
CA LYS A 210 -7.98 -12.23 -2.79
C LYS A 210 -6.93 -11.21 -3.23
N GLY A 211 -5.65 -11.51 -2.98
CA GLY A 211 -4.56 -10.61 -3.33
C GLY A 211 -3.23 -11.08 -2.79
N HIS A 212 -2.33 -10.13 -2.55
CA HIS A 212 -0.98 -10.38 -2.07
C HIS A 212 -0.64 -9.38 -0.95
N VAL A 213 0.05 -9.85 0.08
CA VAL A 213 0.71 -8.97 1.06
C VAL A 213 2.04 -8.55 0.46
N VAL A 214 2.23 -7.24 0.27
CA VAL A 214 3.43 -6.67 -0.40
C VAL A 214 4.41 -6.04 0.58
N GLY A 215 4.02 -5.86 1.85
CA GLY A 215 4.88 -5.29 2.87
C GLY A 215 4.19 -5.19 4.21
N ARG A 216 5.00 -5.01 5.25
CA ARG A 216 4.56 -4.66 6.61
C ARG A 216 5.56 -3.69 7.23
N GLN A 217 5.06 -2.83 8.10
CA GLN A 217 5.84 -1.96 8.95
C GLN A 217 5.51 -2.34 10.39
N PHE A 218 6.53 -2.52 11.22
CA PHE A 218 6.35 -2.89 12.63
C PHE A 218 7.18 -1.96 13.51
N SER A 219 6.53 -1.39 14.52
CA SER A 219 7.19 -0.57 15.53
C SER A 219 6.82 -1.08 16.92
N VAL A 220 7.83 -1.42 17.70
CA VAL A 220 7.66 -1.80 19.10
C VAL A 220 8.26 -0.71 19.98
N VAL A 221 7.52 -0.32 21.00
CA VAL A 221 7.98 0.56 22.06
C VAL A 221 7.67 -0.14 23.38
N THR A 222 8.64 -0.16 24.28
CA THR A 222 8.52 -0.79 25.59
C THR A 222 9.16 0.09 26.65
N ASP A 223 8.48 0.25 27.78
CA ASP A 223 9.01 0.85 29.01
C ASP A 223 9.44 -0.21 30.04
N GLU A 224 9.12 -1.50 29.80
CA GLU A 224 9.55 -2.64 30.61
C GLU A 224 11.08 -2.78 30.61
N PRO A 225 11.75 -2.62 31.77
CA PRO A 225 13.20 -2.74 31.87
C PRO A 225 13.79 -4.06 31.36
N LEU A 226 13.08 -5.18 31.51
CA LEU A 226 13.52 -6.49 31.02
C LEU A 226 13.65 -6.51 29.48
N PHE A 227 12.88 -5.70 28.78
CA PHE A 227 12.87 -5.61 27.32
C PHE A 227 13.73 -4.48 26.75
N LYS A 228 14.53 -3.80 27.57
CA LYS A 228 15.37 -2.66 27.16
C LYS A 228 16.30 -2.96 25.97
N GLY A 229 16.72 -4.21 25.81
CA GLY A 229 17.56 -4.67 24.69
C GLY A 229 16.78 -5.32 23.54
N TYR A 230 15.45 -5.36 23.60
CA TYR A 230 14.54 -6.01 22.65
C TYR A 230 14.78 -7.51 22.40
N MET A 231 15.77 -8.15 23.01
CA MET A 231 16.07 -9.59 22.84
C MET A 231 14.79 -10.45 22.98
N TYR A 232 14.06 -10.33 24.09
CA TYR A 232 12.82 -11.10 24.29
C TYR A 232 11.68 -10.72 23.37
N VAL A 233 11.64 -9.47 22.88
CA VAL A 233 10.65 -9.02 21.91
C VAL A 233 10.93 -9.66 20.55
N MET A 234 12.20 -9.80 20.20
CA MET A 234 12.64 -10.36 18.93
C MET A 234 12.33 -11.86 18.85
N GLU A 235 12.45 -12.62 19.93
CA GLU A 235 12.13 -14.08 19.93
C GLU A 235 10.64 -14.43 19.71
N GLY A 236 9.75 -13.44 19.54
CA GLY A 236 8.33 -13.71 19.26
C GLY A 236 8.12 -14.28 17.85
N ASN A 237 7.50 -15.45 17.75
CA ASN A 237 7.14 -16.05 16.46
C ASN A 237 6.25 -15.13 15.63
N ASN A 238 6.44 -15.13 14.32
CA ASN A 238 5.58 -14.44 13.36
C ASN A 238 4.88 -15.46 12.48
N GLU A 239 3.61 -15.70 12.79
CA GLU A 239 2.79 -16.74 12.19
C GLU A 239 1.73 -16.12 11.26
N ILE A 240 1.56 -16.70 10.07
CA ILE A 240 0.56 -16.26 9.09
C ILE A 240 -0.32 -17.44 8.72
N ASN A 241 -1.61 -17.28 9.03
CA ASN A 241 -2.67 -18.19 8.60
C ASN A 241 -3.21 -17.72 7.24
N ILE A 242 -3.38 -18.64 6.29
CA ILE A 242 -3.84 -18.32 4.92
C ILE A 242 -5.03 -19.22 4.59
N ASP A 243 -6.15 -18.62 4.19
CA ASP A 243 -7.36 -19.32 3.75
C ASP A 243 -7.84 -20.42 4.74
N GLY A 244 -7.76 -20.11 6.04
CA GLY A 244 -8.15 -21.02 7.13
C GLY A 244 -7.15 -22.13 7.45
N GLN A 245 -6.00 -22.16 6.76
CA GLN A 245 -4.89 -23.04 7.10
C GLN A 245 -3.95 -22.32 8.07
N GLU A 246 -3.66 -22.97 9.21
CA GLU A 246 -2.78 -22.40 10.22
C GLU A 246 -1.31 -22.46 9.79
N ARG A 247 -0.52 -21.47 10.26
CA ARG A 247 0.96 -21.42 10.18
C ARG A 247 1.53 -21.79 8.81
N GLN A 248 0.95 -21.24 7.74
CA GLN A 248 1.48 -21.43 6.39
C GLN A 248 2.80 -20.70 6.18
N ILE A 249 3.03 -19.63 6.94
CA ILE A 249 4.32 -19.00 7.15
C ILE A 249 4.54 -18.93 8.66
N ASP A 250 5.71 -19.36 9.11
CA ASP A 250 6.06 -19.46 10.53
C ASP A 250 7.53 -19.10 10.70
N TYR A 251 7.78 -17.85 11.11
CA TYR A 251 9.12 -17.40 11.50
C TYR A 251 9.27 -17.57 13.01
N LEU A 252 10.38 -18.16 13.44
CA LEU A 252 10.65 -18.48 14.85
C LEU A 252 11.20 -17.30 15.66
N GLY A 253 11.29 -16.13 15.02
CA GLY A 253 11.65 -14.85 15.59
C GLY A 253 11.06 -13.72 14.75
N THR A 254 10.79 -12.61 15.40
CA THR A 254 10.35 -11.37 14.77
C THR A 254 11.46 -10.81 13.90
N GLU A 255 12.71 -10.90 14.31
CA GLU A 255 13.88 -10.50 13.53
C GLU A 255 14.06 -11.35 12.27
N ASP A 256 13.82 -12.67 12.34
CA ASP A 256 13.87 -13.58 11.18
C ASP A 256 12.88 -13.17 10.09
N SER A 257 11.82 -12.48 10.51
CA SER A 257 10.70 -12.10 9.66
C SER A 257 10.97 -10.83 8.83
N PHE A 258 12.09 -10.13 9.08
CA PHE A 258 12.52 -8.91 8.36
C PHE A 258 13.74 -9.10 7.44
N THR A 259 14.13 -10.35 7.16
CA THR A 259 15.29 -10.68 6.31
C THR A 259 14.94 -10.83 4.83
#